data_AF-A0A0W8DPU7-F1
#
_entry.id   AF-A0A0W8DPU7-F1
#
_cell.length_a   1.000
_cell.length_b   1.000
_cell.length_c   1.000
_cell.angle_alpha   90.00
_cell.angle_beta   90.00
_cell.angle_gamma   90.00
#
_symmetry.space_group_name_H-M   'P 1'
#
loop_
_entity.id
_entity.type
_entity.pdbx_description
1 polymer ?
#
loop_
_entity_poly.entity_id
_entity_poly.type
_entity_poly.pdbx_seq_one_letter_code
_entity_poly.pdbx_strand_id
1 'polypeptide(L)'
;MREKRWAYDRILQAQSVEDLQGVIQVLEITHFIRRSISPKEMGDLEWSSTHIFGTTNFFTTIKTRNDGGCLNEFLRVIDVVLVFKNGDVLLVSECEADHILELLWSTRGGSTVWSFTFMNFAFACETLDHGEVLTKFHDVQLALGASFDQDLSLLSMVACHVYNGETMLANDQENAVQTAFRGLLRPLAQRTATLSNFVRSRGNGHKWTRSFLHELCCRMDLEDCK
;
A
#
# COMPACT_ATOMS: atom_id res chain seq x y z
N MET A 1 -8.82 6.34 -19.93
CA MET A 1 -7.88 7.50 -19.91
C MET A 1 -6.49 6.94 -20.15
N ARG A 2 -5.65 7.58 -20.98
CA ARG A 2 -4.29 7.07 -21.26
C ARG A 2 -3.36 7.52 -20.15
N GLU A 3 -2.63 6.60 -19.54
CA GLU A 3 -1.64 6.93 -18.49
C GLU A 3 -0.57 7.88 -19.05
N LYS A 4 -0.13 8.82 -18.22
CA LYS A 4 0.88 9.81 -18.60
C LYS A 4 2.25 9.13 -18.54
N ARG A 5 2.87 8.93 -19.70
CA ARG A 5 4.28 8.50 -19.77
C ARG A 5 5.18 9.60 -19.20
N TRP A 6 6.21 9.17 -18.49
CA TRP A 6 7.27 10.03 -17.97
C TRP A 6 8.63 9.36 -18.17
N ALA A 7 9.71 10.09 -17.91
CA ALA A 7 11.07 9.60 -18.07
C ALA A 7 11.40 8.59 -16.94
N TYR A 8 10.97 7.34 -17.12
CA TYR A 8 11.09 6.28 -16.10
C TYR A 8 12.53 6.06 -15.63
N ASP A 9 13.53 6.32 -16.48
CA ASP A 9 14.95 6.25 -16.14
C ASP A 9 15.34 7.17 -14.97
N ARG A 10 14.58 8.25 -14.73
CA ARG A 10 14.80 9.16 -13.60
C ARG A 10 14.66 8.48 -12.25
N ILE A 11 13.89 7.40 -12.16
CA ILE A 11 13.74 6.66 -10.90
C ILE A 11 15.04 6.00 -10.46
N LEU A 12 15.92 5.63 -11.41
CA LEU A 12 17.19 4.99 -11.11
C LEU A 12 18.18 5.95 -10.41
N GLN A 13 17.94 7.27 -10.52
CA GLN A 13 18.76 8.32 -9.90
C GLN A 13 18.13 8.87 -8.61
N ALA A 14 16.83 8.62 -8.39
CA ALA A 14 16.10 9.15 -7.24
C ALA A 14 16.56 8.49 -5.93
N GLN A 15 16.77 9.30 -4.90
CA GLN A 15 17.12 8.89 -3.53
C GLN A 15 15.88 8.84 -2.63
N SER A 16 14.86 9.65 -2.92
CA SER A 16 13.57 9.67 -2.24
C SER A 16 12.42 9.88 -3.22
N VAL A 17 11.19 9.80 -2.72
CA VAL A 17 9.98 10.14 -3.49
C VAL A 17 9.98 11.60 -3.94
N GLU A 18 10.55 12.51 -3.15
CA GLU A 18 10.56 13.95 -3.42
C GLU A 18 11.34 14.30 -4.69
N ASP A 19 12.39 13.52 -5.01
CA ASP A 19 13.19 13.69 -6.22
C ASP A 19 12.37 13.47 -7.51
N LEU A 20 11.22 12.79 -7.41
CA LEU A 20 10.33 12.52 -8.53
C LEU A 20 9.33 13.64 -8.81
N GLN A 21 9.14 14.60 -7.89
CA GLN A 21 8.07 15.61 -7.96
C GLN A 21 8.16 16.53 -9.20
N GLY A 22 9.35 16.65 -9.80
CA GLY A 22 9.56 17.38 -11.07
C GLY A 22 9.37 16.54 -12.33
N VAL A 23 9.27 15.22 -12.21
CA VAL A 23 9.18 14.26 -13.32
C VAL A 23 7.75 13.75 -13.47
N ILE A 24 7.14 13.34 -12.36
CA ILE A 24 5.76 12.90 -12.25
C ILE A 24 5.17 13.48 -10.97
N GLN A 25 3.90 13.85 -11.00
CA GLN A 25 3.25 14.32 -9.77
C GLN A 25 3.05 13.12 -8.84
N VAL A 26 3.57 13.25 -7.61
CA VAL A 26 3.38 12.29 -6.54
C VAL A 26 2.50 12.93 -5.46
N LEU A 27 1.62 12.11 -4.87
CA LEU A 27 0.68 12.53 -3.83
C LEU A 27 0.77 11.58 -2.64
N GLU A 28 0.72 12.12 -1.42
CA GLU A 28 0.53 11.29 -0.24
C GLU A 28 -0.82 10.56 -0.28
N ILE A 29 -0.83 9.30 0.15
CA ILE A 29 -2.05 8.49 0.17
C ILE A 29 -3.14 9.16 1.01
N THR A 30 -2.78 9.79 2.14
CA THR A 30 -3.72 10.47 3.05
C THR A 30 -4.58 11.50 2.32
N HIS A 31 -3.97 12.30 1.44
CA HIS A 31 -4.68 13.30 0.65
C HIS A 31 -5.67 12.65 -0.33
N PHE A 32 -5.26 11.52 -0.94
CA PHE A 32 -6.13 10.76 -1.83
C PHE A 32 -7.31 10.13 -1.07
N ILE A 33 -7.07 9.46 0.06
CA ILE A 33 -8.12 8.80 0.86
C ILE A 33 -9.18 9.82 1.27
N ARG A 34 -8.78 10.93 1.92
CA ARG A 34 -9.72 11.95 2.42
C ARG A 34 -10.57 12.54 1.31
N ARG A 35 -9.96 12.81 0.16
CA ARG A 35 -10.64 13.44 -0.97
C ARG A 35 -11.56 12.47 -1.71
N SER A 36 -11.08 11.26 -2.00
CA SER A 36 -11.62 10.42 -3.06
C SER A 36 -12.27 9.13 -2.58
N ILE A 37 -12.00 8.71 -1.34
CA ILE A 37 -12.53 7.44 -0.81
C ILE A 37 -13.79 7.68 0.02
N SER A 38 -14.66 6.68 0.00
CA SER A 38 -15.84 6.51 0.85
C SER A 38 -15.67 5.20 1.66
N PRO A 39 -16.29 5.02 2.83
CA PRO A 39 -16.80 6.06 3.73
C PRO A 39 -15.73 7.13 4.04
N LYS A 40 -16.15 8.34 4.41
CA LYS A 40 -15.23 9.48 4.62
C LYS A 40 -14.34 9.30 5.84
N GLU A 41 -14.85 8.54 6.80
CA GLU A 41 -14.21 8.06 8.01
C GLU A 41 -12.96 7.20 7.71
N MET A 42 -12.81 6.66 6.49
CA MET A 42 -11.53 6.07 6.06
C MET A 42 -10.39 7.09 6.14
N GLY A 43 -10.67 8.38 5.95
CA GLY A 43 -9.68 9.45 6.06
C GLY A 43 -9.20 9.76 7.47
N ASP A 44 -9.86 9.18 8.49
CA ASP A 44 -9.54 9.34 9.91
C ASP A 44 -8.58 8.26 10.42
N LEU A 45 -8.31 7.22 9.63
CA LEU A 45 -7.23 6.28 9.91
C LEU A 45 -5.87 6.98 9.80
N GLU A 46 -4.85 6.41 10.43
CA GLU A 46 -3.51 6.98 10.56
C GLU A 46 -2.65 6.79 9.30
N TRP A 47 -3.17 7.19 8.14
CA TRP A 47 -2.48 7.09 6.84
C TRP A 47 -1.20 7.92 6.77
N SER A 48 -1.14 9.07 7.46
CA SER A 48 0.03 9.96 7.45
C SER A 48 1.28 9.27 7.97
N SER A 49 1.15 8.42 8.99
CA SER A 49 2.28 7.71 9.59
C SER A 49 2.79 6.54 8.72
N THR A 50 2.12 6.24 7.61
CA THR A 50 2.49 5.11 6.73
C THR A 50 3.58 5.47 5.71
N HIS A 51 3.87 6.77 5.50
CA HIS A 51 4.81 7.23 4.47
C HIS A 51 4.54 6.65 3.07
N ILE A 52 3.27 6.40 2.74
CA ILE A 52 2.85 5.91 1.44
C ILE A 52 2.48 7.09 0.53
N PHE A 53 3.07 7.06 -0.65
CA PHE A 53 2.86 8.00 -1.73
C PHE A 53 2.44 7.25 -2.99
N GLY A 54 1.73 7.90 -3.90
CA GLY A 54 1.38 7.31 -5.18
C GLY A 54 1.52 8.31 -6.32
N THR A 55 1.91 7.81 -7.49
CA THR A 55 1.94 8.63 -8.71
C THR A 55 0.51 9.04 -9.09
N THR A 56 0.37 10.13 -9.85
CA THR A 56 -0.93 10.46 -10.44
C THR A 56 -1.50 9.35 -11.31
N ASN A 57 -0.66 8.52 -11.95
CA ASN A 57 -1.13 7.42 -12.80
C ASN A 57 -1.75 6.30 -11.96
N PHE A 58 -1.19 6.01 -10.79
CA PHE A 58 -1.77 5.07 -9.83
C PHE A 58 -3.16 5.54 -9.36
N PHE A 59 -3.26 6.79 -8.90
CA PHE A 59 -4.53 7.34 -8.40
C PHE A 59 -5.55 7.68 -9.49
N THR A 60 -5.12 7.78 -10.75
CA THR A 60 -6.03 7.97 -11.88
C THR A 60 -6.67 6.63 -12.24
N THR A 61 -7.86 6.44 -11.70
CA THR A 61 -8.74 5.30 -12.03
C THR A 61 -9.60 5.62 -13.24
N ILE A 62 -10.26 4.61 -13.80
CA ILE A 62 -11.21 4.81 -14.90
C ILE A 62 -12.30 5.77 -14.37
N LYS A 63 -12.29 7.02 -14.87
CA LYS A 63 -13.43 7.95 -14.71
C LYS A 63 -14.66 7.27 -15.29
N THR A 64 -15.45 6.60 -14.47
CA THR A 64 -16.83 6.31 -14.83
C THR A 64 -17.50 7.66 -15.04
N ARG A 65 -18.00 7.85 -16.26
CA ARG A 65 -18.78 9.02 -16.66
C ARG A 65 -19.87 9.25 -15.61
N ASN A 66 -19.85 10.42 -14.96
CA ASN A 66 -21.01 11.15 -14.47
C ASN A 66 -22.07 10.48 -13.57
N ASP A 67 -21.89 9.25 -13.10
CA ASP A 67 -22.83 8.66 -12.14
C ASP A 67 -22.17 8.59 -10.77
N GLY A 68 -22.87 9.08 -9.75
CA GLY A 68 -22.43 9.21 -8.36
C GLY A 68 -22.16 7.88 -7.63
N GLY A 69 -21.56 6.89 -8.29
CA GLY A 69 -21.06 5.66 -7.71
C GLY A 69 -19.80 5.88 -6.87
N CYS A 70 -19.62 5.04 -5.86
CA CYS A 70 -18.44 5.09 -4.99
C CYS A 70 -17.17 4.77 -5.81
N LEU A 71 -16.22 5.73 -5.83
CA LEU A 71 -14.92 5.58 -6.51
C LEU A 71 -14.13 4.34 -6.07
N ASN A 72 -14.45 3.80 -4.90
CA ASN A 72 -13.83 2.62 -4.30
C ASN A 72 -13.79 1.39 -5.21
N GLU A 73 -14.87 1.17 -5.99
CA GLU A 73 -15.02 0.01 -6.86
C GLU A 73 -14.02 0.03 -8.02
N PHE A 74 -13.52 1.22 -8.37
CA PHE A 74 -12.59 1.42 -9.47
C PHE A 74 -11.16 1.71 -9.00
N LEU A 75 -10.90 1.69 -7.68
CA LEU A 75 -9.54 1.85 -7.17
C LEU A 75 -8.66 0.71 -7.68
N ARG A 76 -7.48 1.07 -8.16
CA ARG A 76 -6.45 0.09 -8.49
C ARG A 76 -6.05 -0.66 -7.24
N VAL A 77 -5.71 -1.94 -7.40
CA VAL A 77 -5.07 -2.71 -6.35
C VAL A 77 -3.60 -2.32 -6.30
N ILE A 78 -3.01 -2.34 -5.11
CA ILE A 78 -1.58 -2.21 -4.92
C ILE A 78 -0.96 -3.57 -5.22
N ASP A 79 -0.37 -3.70 -6.41
CA ASP A 79 0.28 -4.92 -6.88
C ASP A 79 1.81 -4.82 -6.76
N VAL A 80 2.36 -3.62 -6.94
CA VAL A 80 3.80 -3.35 -6.90
C VAL A 80 4.03 -2.14 -5.98
N VAL A 81 5.05 -2.26 -5.14
CA VAL A 81 5.52 -1.16 -4.30
C VAL A 81 7.01 -0.94 -4.51
N LEU A 82 7.41 0.32 -4.50
CA LEU A 82 8.81 0.72 -4.50
C LEU A 82 9.13 1.33 -3.15
N VAL A 83 10.11 0.78 -2.46
CA VAL A 83 10.47 1.23 -1.11
C VAL A 83 11.83 1.88 -1.16
N PHE A 84 11.91 3.16 -0.82
CA PHE A 84 13.15 3.92 -0.81
C PHE A 84 13.94 3.68 0.48
N LYS A 85 15.24 3.96 0.44
CA LYS A 85 16.15 3.82 1.59
C LYS A 85 15.71 4.61 2.82
N ASN A 86 15.03 5.73 2.61
CA ASN A 86 14.50 6.58 3.68
C ASN A 86 13.21 6.03 4.32
N GLY A 87 12.66 4.92 3.81
CA GLY A 87 11.43 4.29 4.29
C GLY A 87 10.17 4.70 3.53
N ASP A 88 10.26 5.64 2.59
CA ASP A 88 9.09 6.05 1.79
C ASP A 88 8.65 4.92 0.86
N VAL A 89 7.34 4.74 0.75
CA VAL A 89 6.73 3.75 -0.14
C VAL A 89 6.05 4.46 -1.30
N LEU A 90 6.41 4.13 -2.53
CA LEU A 90 5.82 4.66 -3.75
C LEU A 90 4.96 3.60 -4.44
N LEU A 91 3.70 3.95 -4.65
CA LEU A 91 2.71 3.21 -5.42
C LEU A 91 2.72 3.69 -6.87
N VAL A 92 2.84 2.75 -7.79
CA VAL A 92 2.88 2.99 -9.24
C VAL A 92 1.79 2.16 -9.92
N SER A 93 1.29 2.60 -11.07
CA SER A 93 0.38 1.75 -11.86
C SER A 93 1.11 0.50 -12.38
N GLU A 94 0.37 -0.55 -12.73
CA GLU A 94 0.91 -1.76 -13.38
C GLU A 94 1.75 -1.40 -14.63
N CYS A 95 1.25 -0.50 -15.46
CA CYS A 95 1.98 -0.06 -16.65
C CYS A 95 3.26 0.70 -16.26
N GLU A 96 3.27 1.56 -15.24
CA GLU A 96 4.52 2.15 -14.75
C GLU A 96 5.49 1.08 -14.21
N ALA A 97 4.98 0.12 -13.45
CA ALA A 97 5.76 -0.97 -12.88
C ALA A 97 6.45 -1.80 -13.97
N ASP A 98 5.77 -2.13 -15.07
CA ASP A 98 6.34 -2.88 -16.19
C ASP A 98 7.52 -2.15 -16.83
N HIS A 99 7.38 -0.85 -17.09
CA HIS A 99 8.47 -0.07 -17.68
C HIS A 99 9.66 0.06 -16.71
N ILE A 100 9.39 0.21 -15.41
CA ILE A 100 10.44 0.24 -14.39
C ILE A 100 11.14 -1.12 -14.30
N LEU A 101 10.39 -2.22 -14.33
CA LEU A 101 10.92 -3.57 -14.29
C LEU A 101 11.82 -3.85 -15.51
N GLU A 102 11.39 -3.46 -16.70
CA GLU A 102 12.20 -3.55 -17.93
C GLU A 102 13.51 -2.77 -17.81
N LEU A 103 13.48 -1.56 -17.22
CA LEU A 103 14.67 -0.77 -16.96
C LEU A 103 15.61 -1.44 -15.95
N LEU A 104 15.08 -1.98 -14.85
CA LEU A 104 15.86 -2.68 -13.84
C LEU A 104 16.57 -3.90 -14.43
N TRP A 105 15.88 -4.67 -15.28
CA TRP A 105 16.50 -5.80 -15.97
C TRP A 105 17.57 -5.37 -16.97
N SER A 106 17.34 -4.28 -17.70
CA SER A 106 18.29 -3.74 -18.67
C SER A 106 19.56 -3.18 -18.03
N THR A 107 19.47 -2.74 -16.77
CA THR A 107 20.58 -2.07 -16.05
C THR A 107 21.26 -2.95 -14.99
N ARG A 108 20.78 -4.19 -14.79
CA ARG A 108 21.28 -5.17 -13.79
C ARG A 108 22.77 -5.52 -13.90
N GLY A 109 23.44 -5.19 -15.01
CA GLY A 109 24.88 -5.37 -15.22
C GLY A 109 25.75 -4.13 -14.95
N GLY A 110 25.14 -2.98 -14.63
CA GLY A 110 25.85 -1.76 -14.27
C GLY A 110 26.20 -1.70 -12.78
N SER A 111 27.30 -1.05 -12.42
CA SER A 111 27.74 -0.81 -11.02
C SER A 111 26.83 0.18 -10.25
N THR A 112 25.58 0.35 -10.66
CA THR A 112 24.68 1.38 -10.13
C THR A 112 23.93 0.82 -8.93
N VAL A 113 24.26 1.32 -7.74
CA VAL A 113 23.49 1.05 -6.53
C VAL A 113 22.23 1.91 -6.59
N TRP A 114 21.07 1.29 -6.82
CA TRP A 114 19.79 1.98 -6.76
C TRP A 114 19.45 2.36 -5.31
N SER A 115 18.55 3.31 -5.11
CA SER A 115 18.18 3.78 -3.76
C SER A 115 16.77 3.37 -3.34
N PHE A 116 16.22 2.39 -4.05
CA PHE A 116 14.94 1.76 -3.75
C PHE A 116 14.99 0.26 -4.01
N THR A 117 14.00 -0.43 -3.46
CA THR A 117 13.66 -1.83 -3.73
C THR A 117 12.31 -1.89 -4.43
N PHE A 118 12.29 -2.47 -5.62
CA PHE A 118 11.10 -2.85 -6.35
C PHE A 118 10.63 -4.23 -5.90
N MET A 119 9.37 -4.34 -5.50
CA MET A 119 8.80 -5.61 -5.04
C MET A 119 7.34 -5.75 -5.47
N ASN A 120 6.95 -6.99 -5.77
CA ASN A 120 5.55 -7.34 -5.87
C ASN A 120 4.97 -7.43 -4.45
N PHE A 121 3.84 -6.76 -4.23
CA PHE A 121 3.22 -6.66 -2.92
C PHE A 121 2.76 -8.02 -2.38
N ALA A 122 2.28 -8.92 -3.24
CA ALA A 122 1.85 -10.25 -2.81
C ALA A 122 3.04 -11.06 -2.26
N PHE A 123 4.21 -11.02 -2.91
CA PHE A 123 5.41 -11.70 -2.40
C PHE A 123 5.94 -11.07 -1.11
N ALA A 124 5.82 -9.75 -0.96
CA ALA A 124 6.16 -9.08 0.29
C ALA A 124 5.21 -9.49 1.43
N CYS A 125 3.93 -9.75 1.14
CA CYS A 125 3.01 -10.36 2.11
C CYS A 125 3.38 -11.81 2.44
N GLU A 126 3.75 -12.63 1.45
CA GLU A 126 4.18 -14.02 1.69
C GLU A 126 5.42 -14.13 2.58
N THR A 127 6.35 -13.16 2.51
CA THR A 127 7.49 -13.15 3.44
C THR A 127 7.11 -12.88 4.88
N LEU A 128 6.02 -12.13 5.11
CA LEU A 128 5.48 -11.98 6.46
C LEU A 128 4.94 -13.33 6.95
N ASP A 129 4.43 -14.19 6.07
CA ASP A 129 3.86 -15.50 6.42
C ASP A 129 4.88 -16.55 6.91
N HIS A 130 6.19 -16.26 6.88
CA HIS A 130 7.23 -17.18 7.36
C HIS A 130 7.74 -16.90 8.79
N GLY A 131 7.07 -16.03 9.55
CA GLY A 131 7.23 -15.95 11.02
C GLY A 131 8.41 -15.12 11.52
N GLU A 132 9.12 -14.42 10.64
CA GLU A 132 10.07 -13.38 11.06
C GLU A 132 9.35 -12.03 11.04
N VAL A 133 9.09 -11.49 12.24
CA VAL A 133 8.42 -10.19 12.50
C VAL A 133 9.14 -9.00 11.81
N LEU A 134 10.33 -9.24 11.25
CA LEU A 134 11.23 -8.29 10.62
C LEU A 134 11.58 -8.82 9.21
N THR A 135 10.67 -8.70 8.25
CA THR A 135 10.99 -9.03 6.86
C THR A 135 12.04 -8.06 6.35
N LYS A 136 13.27 -8.55 6.17
CA LYS A 136 14.30 -7.76 5.49
C LYS A 136 14.00 -7.76 4.00
N PHE A 137 14.42 -6.71 3.32
CA PHE A 137 14.22 -6.56 1.86
C PHE A 137 14.78 -7.73 1.03
N HIS A 138 15.74 -8.46 1.59
CA HIS A 138 16.40 -9.60 0.95
C HIS A 138 15.56 -10.87 0.94
N ASP A 139 14.60 -10.98 1.86
CA ASP A 139 13.80 -12.20 2.04
C ASP A 139 12.63 -12.23 1.03
N VAL A 140 12.28 -11.07 0.47
CA VAL A 140 11.20 -10.93 -0.52
C VAL A 140 11.59 -11.56 -1.84
N GLN A 141 10.88 -12.62 -2.20
CA GLN A 141 11.10 -13.32 -3.47
C GLN A 141 10.92 -12.35 -4.64
N LEU A 142 11.90 -12.36 -5.57
CA LEU A 142 11.93 -11.50 -6.76
C LEU A 142 12.02 -9.98 -6.47
N ALA A 143 12.39 -9.56 -5.27
CA ALA A 143 12.76 -8.17 -5.03
C ALA A 143 13.98 -7.79 -5.89
N LEU A 144 13.88 -6.63 -6.55
CA LEU A 144 14.93 -6.07 -7.40
C LEU A 144 15.26 -4.68 -6.88
N GLY A 145 16.53 -4.38 -6.61
CA GLY A 145 16.78 -3.14 -5.91
C GLY A 145 18.11 -3.04 -5.22
N ALA A 146 18.28 -1.91 -4.53
CA ALA A 146 19.06 -1.96 -3.31
C ALA A 146 18.41 -2.94 -2.33
N SER A 147 19.28 -3.57 -1.57
CA SER A 147 18.91 -4.45 -0.51
C SER A 147 19.29 -3.76 0.79
N PHE A 148 18.30 -3.27 1.53
CA PHE A 148 18.54 -2.55 2.77
C PHE A 148 18.59 -3.54 3.93
N ASP A 149 19.53 -3.34 4.86
CA ASP A 149 19.55 -4.05 6.16
C ASP A 149 18.55 -3.43 7.16
N GLN A 150 17.54 -2.72 6.63
CA GLN A 150 16.46 -2.11 7.39
C GLN A 150 15.20 -2.94 7.20
N ASP A 151 14.36 -2.96 8.22
CA ASP A 151 13.10 -3.71 8.16
C ASP A 151 12.08 -2.96 7.31
N LEU A 152 11.28 -3.72 6.56
CA LEU A 152 10.12 -3.18 5.86
C LEU A 152 9.14 -2.60 6.87
N SER A 153 8.61 -1.40 6.62
CA SER A 153 7.62 -0.78 7.52
C SER A 153 6.35 -1.62 7.55
N LEU A 154 6.16 -2.36 8.64
CA LEU A 154 4.96 -3.18 8.84
C LEU A 154 3.68 -2.35 8.79
N LEU A 155 3.74 -1.10 9.26
CA LEU A 155 2.62 -0.17 9.20
C LEU A 155 2.22 0.16 7.75
N SER A 156 3.20 0.37 6.88
CA SER A 156 2.96 0.63 5.45
C SER A 156 2.38 -0.60 4.76
N MET A 157 2.88 -1.79 5.08
CA MET A 157 2.35 -3.05 4.52
C MET A 157 0.90 -3.31 4.94
N VAL A 158 0.60 -3.12 6.22
CA VAL A 158 -0.77 -3.23 6.74
C VAL A 158 -1.69 -2.20 6.10
N ALA A 159 -1.21 -0.97 5.88
CA ALA A 159 -1.97 0.06 5.19
C ALA A 159 -2.27 -0.30 3.73
N CYS A 160 -1.31 -0.86 3.01
CA CYS A 160 -1.53 -1.41 1.66
C CYS A 160 -2.55 -2.56 1.66
N HIS A 161 -2.47 -3.46 2.65
CA HIS A 161 -3.42 -4.58 2.82
C HIS A 161 -4.85 -4.08 3.02
N VAL A 162 -5.03 -3.12 3.94
CA VAL A 162 -6.32 -2.48 4.21
C VAL A 162 -6.81 -1.73 2.97
N TYR A 163 -5.95 -1.01 2.25
CA TYR A 163 -6.31 -0.29 1.01
C TYR A 163 -6.82 -1.25 -0.08
N ASN A 164 -6.18 -2.40 -0.23
CA ASN A 164 -6.62 -3.45 -1.15
C ASN A 164 -7.97 -4.09 -0.74
N GLY A 165 -8.44 -3.80 0.47
CA GLY A 165 -9.67 -4.37 1.02
C GLY A 165 -9.48 -5.82 1.47
N GLU A 166 -8.25 -6.23 1.73
CA GLU A 166 -7.97 -7.54 2.29
C GLU A 166 -8.26 -7.57 3.79
N THR A 167 -8.74 -8.72 4.25
CA THR A 167 -9.31 -8.87 5.60
C THR A 167 -8.73 -10.06 6.35
N MET A 168 -8.20 -11.03 5.62
CA MET A 168 -7.61 -12.25 6.13
C MET A 168 -6.09 -12.10 6.18
N LEU A 169 -5.48 -12.81 7.12
CA LEU A 169 -4.04 -13.02 7.25
C LEU A 169 -3.80 -14.49 7.56
N ALA A 170 -2.58 -14.97 7.39
CA ALA A 170 -2.21 -16.29 7.87
C ALA A 170 -2.29 -16.33 9.42
N ASN A 171 -2.83 -17.42 9.98
CA ASN A 171 -3.19 -17.54 11.40
C ASN A 171 -2.00 -17.33 12.36
N ASP A 172 -0.79 -17.61 11.91
CA ASP A 172 0.46 -17.46 12.64
C ASP A 172 0.93 -15.98 12.74
N GLN A 173 0.38 -15.10 11.91
CA GLN A 173 0.80 -13.69 11.79
C GLN A 173 -0.07 -12.70 12.56
N GLU A 174 -1.26 -13.13 13.00
CA GLU A 174 -2.24 -12.24 13.62
C GLU A 174 -1.64 -11.42 14.77
N ASN A 175 -0.84 -12.05 15.64
CA ASN A 175 -0.21 -11.37 16.78
C ASN A 175 0.90 -10.40 16.36
N ALA A 176 1.70 -10.74 15.35
CA ALA A 176 2.83 -9.93 14.90
C ALA A 176 2.36 -8.61 14.27
N VAL A 177 1.30 -8.69 13.46
CA VAL A 177 0.74 -7.56 12.72
C VAL A 177 -0.29 -6.77 13.51
N GLN A 178 -0.85 -7.33 14.59
CA GLN A 178 -1.93 -6.69 15.37
C GLN A 178 -1.56 -5.29 15.84
N THR A 179 -0.32 -5.07 16.30
CA THR A 179 0.16 -3.77 16.77
C THR A 179 0.15 -2.74 15.64
N ALA A 180 0.60 -3.12 14.45
CA ALA A 180 0.59 -2.25 13.27
C ALA A 180 -0.84 -1.94 12.80
N PHE A 181 -1.74 -2.94 12.78
CA PHE A 181 -3.15 -2.71 12.50
C PHE A 181 -3.78 -1.76 13.53
N ARG A 182 -3.55 -1.95 14.82
CA ARG A 182 -4.04 -1.02 15.86
C ARG A 182 -3.50 0.40 15.64
N GLY A 183 -2.22 0.51 15.29
CA GLY A 183 -1.55 1.77 14.99
C GLY A 183 -2.18 2.52 13.81
N LEU A 184 -2.53 1.80 12.74
CA LEU A 184 -3.23 2.34 11.57
C LEU A 184 -4.68 2.70 11.90
N LEU A 185 -5.40 1.78 12.54
CA LEU A 185 -6.84 1.90 12.70
C LEU A 185 -7.24 3.00 13.68
N ARG A 186 -6.44 3.16 14.76
CA ARG A 186 -6.68 4.10 15.88
C ARG A 186 -8.12 4.03 16.43
N PRO A 187 -8.46 4.81 17.47
CA PRO A 187 -9.85 5.00 17.86
C PRO A 187 -10.64 5.62 16.71
N LEU A 188 -11.63 4.90 16.20
CA LEU A 188 -12.48 5.34 15.10
C LEU A 188 -13.94 5.09 15.48
N ALA A 189 -14.78 6.13 15.36
CA ALA A 189 -16.21 5.96 15.56
C ALA A 189 -16.78 5.01 14.50
N GLN A 190 -17.52 3.98 14.94
CA GLN A 190 -18.13 2.98 14.06
C GLN A 190 -17.12 2.21 13.18
N ARG A 191 -15.90 1.95 13.67
CA ARG A 191 -14.81 1.27 12.95
C ARG A 191 -15.27 0.05 12.14
N THR A 192 -16.01 -0.85 12.80
CA THR A 192 -16.52 -2.07 12.17
C THR A 192 -17.40 -1.76 10.95
N ALA A 193 -18.29 -0.78 11.04
CA ALA A 193 -19.18 -0.40 9.93
C ALA A 193 -18.40 0.28 8.80
N THR A 194 -17.50 1.20 9.15
CA THR A 194 -16.65 1.92 8.19
C THR A 194 -15.83 0.94 7.34
N LEU A 195 -15.08 0.04 7.98
CA LEU A 195 -14.24 -0.92 7.26
C LEU A 195 -15.06 -1.97 6.52
N SER A 196 -16.17 -2.45 7.09
CA SER A 196 -17.04 -3.40 6.38
C SER A 196 -17.58 -2.82 5.08
N ASN A 197 -18.00 -1.55 5.09
CA ASN A 197 -18.49 -0.86 3.90
C ASN A 197 -17.37 -0.67 2.86
N PHE A 198 -16.17 -0.29 3.31
CA PHE A 198 -15.01 -0.13 2.43
C PHE A 198 -14.64 -1.48 1.79
N VAL A 199 -14.43 -2.52 2.58
CA VAL A 199 -14.11 -3.89 2.12
C VAL A 199 -15.15 -4.40 1.13
N ARG A 200 -16.44 -4.18 1.40
CA ARG A 200 -17.52 -4.55 0.49
C ARG A 200 -17.39 -3.84 -0.86
N SER A 201 -17.08 -2.55 -0.87
CA SER A 201 -16.87 -1.77 -2.09
C SER A 201 -15.61 -2.16 -2.86
N ARG A 202 -14.66 -2.87 -2.23
CA ARG A 202 -13.51 -3.51 -2.88
C ARG A 202 -13.82 -4.92 -3.40
N GLY A 203 -15.07 -5.38 -3.31
CA GLY A 203 -15.48 -6.73 -3.75
C GLY A 203 -15.19 -7.85 -2.75
N ASN A 204 -14.55 -7.55 -1.62
CA ASN A 204 -14.13 -8.53 -0.61
C ASN A 204 -15.16 -8.69 0.54
N GLY A 205 -16.38 -8.18 0.38
CA GLY A 205 -17.40 -8.20 1.45
C GLY A 205 -17.77 -9.61 1.96
N HIS A 206 -17.63 -10.64 1.11
CA HIS A 206 -17.87 -12.03 1.47
C HIS A 206 -16.79 -12.60 2.42
N LYS A 207 -15.59 -12.02 2.43
CA LYS A 207 -14.49 -12.40 3.34
C LYS A 207 -14.56 -11.68 4.69
N TRP A 208 -15.39 -10.64 4.82
CA TRP A 208 -15.41 -9.79 6.01
C TRP A 208 -15.77 -10.54 7.29
N THR A 209 -16.87 -11.29 7.29
CA THR A 209 -17.40 -11.92 8.52
C THR A 209 -16.43 -12.96 9.07
N ARG A 210 -16.05 -12.80 10.35
CA ARG A 210 -15.06 -13.65 11.06
C ARG A 210 -13.66 -13.64 10.43
N SER A 211 -13.33 -12.56 9.72
CA SER A 211 -11.95 -12.29 9.34
C SER A 211 -11.15 -11.71 10.51
N PHE A 212 -9.83 -11.81 10.42
CA PHE A 212 -8.90 -11.14 11.34
C PHE A 212 -9.25 -9.66 11.51
N LEU A 213 -9.42 -8.92 10.40
CA LEU A 213 -9.72 -7.48 10.46
C LEU A 213 -11.05 -7.20 11.15
N HIS A 214 -12.08 -7.99 10.87
CA HIS A 214 -13.38 -7.86 11.53
C HIS A 214 -13.28 -8.11 13.05
N GLU A 215 -12.64 -9.21 13.45
CA GLU A 215 -12.49 -9.57 14.87
C GLU A 215 -11.63 -8.54 15.63
N LEU A 216 -10.58 -8.02 14.99
CA LEU A 216 -9.76 -6.95 15.55
C LEU A 216 -10.58 -5.67 15.76
N CYS A 217 -11.38 -5.27 14.76
CA CYS A 217 -12.23 -4.08 14.88
C CYS A 217 -13.25 -4.21 16.02
N CYS A 218 -13.93 -5.36 16.11
CA CYS A 218 -14.88 -5.60 17.20
C CYS A 218 -14.21 -5.54 18.57
N ARG A 219 -13.00 -6.10 18.70
CA ARG A 219 -12.23 -6.09 19.95
C ARG A 219 -11.84 -4.68 20.36
N MET A 220 -11.33 -3.89 19.42
CA MET A 220 -10.97 -2.50 19.66
C MET A 220 -12.21 -1.64 19.98
N ASP A 221 -13.35 -1.85 19.30
CA ASP A 221 -14.61 -1.12 19.58
C ASP A 221 -15.08 -1.40 21.03
N LEU A 222 -14.93 -2.63 21.52
CA LEU A 222 -15.26 -3.01 22.89
C LEU A 222 -14.27 -2.45 23.93
N GLU A 223 -13.00 -2.29 23.58
CA GLU A 223 -11.97 -1.68 24.42
C GLU A 223 -12.21 -0.16 24.57
N ASP A 224 -12.57 0.52 23.48
CA ASP A 224 -12.83 1.97 23.45
C ASP A 224 -14.14 2.37 24.15
N CYS A 225 -15.07 1.42 24.35
CA CYS A 225 -16.33 1.64 25.05
C CYS A 225 -16.22 1.57 26.60
N LYS A 226 -15.04 1.23 27.13
CA LYS A 226 -14.76 1.16 28.58
C LYS A 226 -14.13 2.45 29.09
#